data_AF-A0A1Y6MCZ2-F1
#
_entry.id   AF-A0A1Y6MCZ2-F1
#
_cell.length_a   1.000
_cell.length_b   1.000
_cell.length_c   1.000
_cell.angle_alpha   90.00
_cell.angle_beta   90.00
_cell.angle_gamma   90.00
#
_symmetry.space_group_name_H-M   'P 1'
#
loop_
_entity.id
_entity.type
_entity.pdbx_description
1 polymer ?
#
loop_
_entity_poly.entity_id
_entity_poly.type
_entity_poly.pdbx_seq_one_letter_code
_entity_poly.pdbx_strand_id
1 'polypeptide(L)'
;MKTVTLLIITSLLTTGCVTRKIHVLPEAEKITVLSPALAKQEHCQIIATHTIKDAHPNNVDRELKNTTFIKGGNHYAIVNVLDTRRSRPSSVVAEIYNCTNTTAVNNNHTILPGAEIVLPLRISETEANACRLLNTEVVKSTNPNNLQTQIANQTYMLGGNRFHITQVIEMKKHLPSSVVIDAYRCKTTTIAN
;
A
#
# COMPACT_ATOMS: atom_id res chain seq x y z
N MET A 1 -31.65 -26.09 43.59
CA MET A 1 -30.50 -26.52 42.74
C MET A 1 -30.52 -25.89 41.34
N LYS A 2 -31.68 -25.68 40.69
CA LYS A 2 -31.77 -25.07 39.34
C LYS A 2 -31.34 -23.59 39.25
N THR A 3 -31.49 -22.82 40.32
CA THR A 3 -31.12 -21.39 40.37
C THR A 3 -29.62 -21.15 40.45
N VAL A 4 -28.90 -22.02 41.18
CA VAL A 4 -27.45 -21.93 41.34
C VAL A 4 -26.71 -22.29 40.06
N THR A 5 -27.22 -23.27 39.29
CA THR A 5 -26.66 -23.64 37.98
C THR A 5 -26.80 -22.53 36.94
N LEU A 6 -27.87 -21.73 37.00
CA LEU A 6 -28.10 -20.65 36.03
C LEU A 6 -27.13 -19.47 36.21
N LEU A 7 -26.77 -19.15 37.46
CA LEU A 7 -25.83 -18.09 37.83
C LEU A 7 -24.37 -18.39 37.42
N ILE A 8 -23.98 -19.66 37.41
CA ILE A 8 -22.65 -20.09 36.97
C ILE A 8 -22.53 -20.00 35.45
N ILE A 9 -23.59 -20.37 34.71
CA ILE A 9 -23.60 -20.29 33.24
C ILE A 9 -23.59 -18.83 32.76
N THR A 10 -24.32 -17.93 33.43
CA THR A 10 -24.33 -16.50 33.06
C THR A 10 -23.03 -15.77 33.38
N SER A 11 -22.30 -16.17 34.43
CA SER A 11 -20.98 -15.60 34.74
C SER A 11 -19.86 -16.10 33.83
N LEU A 12 -19.96 -17.33 33.29
CA LEU A 12 -19.03 -17.81 32.25
C LEU A 12 -19.29 -17.16 30.87
N LEU A 13 -20.50 -16.69 30.58
CA LEU A 13 -20.84 -16.07 29.30
C LEU A 13 -20.41 -14.58 29.19
N THR A 14 -20.07 -13.92 30.30
CA THR A 14 -19.69 -12.49 30.31
C THR A 14 -18.19 -12.24 30.25
N THR A 15 -17.35 -13.27 30.35
CA THR A 15 -15.91 -13.15 30.04
C THR A 15 -15.69 -13.29 28.54
N GLY A 16 -16.30 -12.40 27.76
CA GLY A 16 -15.92 -12.24 26.36
C GLY A 16 -14.44 -11.85 26.31
N CYS A 17 -13.64 -12.54 25.49
CA CYS A 17 -12.24 -12.20 25.23
C CYS A 17 -12.15 -10.83 24.53
N VAL A 18 -12.33 -9.74 25.27
CA VAL A 18 -12.19 -8.37 24.77
C VAL A 18 -10.71 -8.03 24.79
N THR A 19 -10.07 -8.07 23.63
CA THR A 19 -8.67 -7.67 23.51
C THR A 19 -8.54 -6.16 23.77
N ARG A 20 -7.73 -5.77 24.76
CA ARG A 20 -7.52 -4.35 25.10
C ARG A 20 -6.95 -3.60 23.90
N LYS A 21 -7.51 -2.43 23.60
CA LYS A 21 -7.04 -1.56 22.52
C LYS A 21 -5.69 -0.93 22.89
N ILE A 22 -4.73 -0.98 21.99
CA ILE A 22 -3.39 -0.38 22.18
C ILE A 22 -3.49 1.14 22.03
N HIS A 23 -2.89 1.89 22.96
CA HIS A 23 -2.73 3.34 22.84
C HIS A 23 -1.54 3.64 21.93
N VAL A 24 -1.71 4.54 20.96
CA VAL A 24 -0.62 4.99 20.09
C VAL A 24 0.09 6.13 20.78
N LEU A 25 1.42 6.08 20.87
CA LEU A 25 2.22 7.16 21.45
C LEU A 25 2.01 8.44 20.60
N PRO A 26 1.91 9.63 21.22
CA PRO A 26 1.67 10.87 20.49
C PRO A 26 2.67 11.11 19.35
N GLU A 27 3.93 10.76 19.54
CA GLU A 27 4.98 10.89 18.53
C GLU A 27 4.86 9.83 17.43
N ALA A 28 4.31 8.66 17.76
CA ALA A 28 4.08 7.56 16.82
C ALA A 28 2.89 7.81 15.88
N GLU A 29 2.06 8.82 16.13
CA GLU A 29 0.96 9.17 15.23
C GLU A 29 1.44 9.64 13.85
N LYS A 30 2.65 10.20 13.77
CA LYS A 30 3.28 10.64 12.52
C LYS A 30 3.83 9.49 11.68
N ILE A 31 3.91 8.28 12.24
CA ILE A 31 4.39 7.10 11.53
C ILE A 31 3.34 6.67 10.49
N THR A 32 3.79 6.53 9.26
CA THR A 32 2.95 6.13 8.13
C THR A 32 3.33 4.76 7.61
N VAL A 33 2.34 4.08 7.03
CA VAL A 33 2.56 2.84 6.29
C VAL A 33 3.16 3.18 4.92
N LEU A 34 4.10 2.35 4.47
CA LEU A 34 4.78 2.45 3.19
C LEU A 34 4.70 1.11 2.47
N SER A 35 4.65 1.11 1.13
CA SER A 35 4.78 -0.15 0.38
C SER A 35 6.27 -0.50 0.23
N PRO A 36 6.64 -1.80 0.18
CA PRO A 36 8.03 -2.20 -0.03
C PRO A 36 8.62 -1.66 -1.35
N ALA A 37 7.81 -1.60 -2.40
CA ALA A 37 8.20 -1.02 -3.68
C ALA A 37 8.56 0.46 -3.55
N LEU A 38 7.77 1.20 -2.78
CA LEU A 38 8.01 2.62 -2.58
C LEU A 38 9.20 2.89 -1.66
N ALA A 39 9.40 2.06 -0.64
CA ALA A 39 10.60 2.10 0.18
C ALA A 39 11.87 1.94 -0.65
N LYS A 40 11.83 1.04 -1.64
CA LYS A 40 12.94 0.83 -2.57
C LYS A 40 13.18 2.04 -3.49
N GLN A 41 12.11 2.65 -4.00
CA GLN A 41 12.19 3.81 -4.90
C GLN A 41 12.73 5.07 -4.19
N GLU A 42 12.31 5.32 -2.95
CA GLU A 42 12.77 6.46 -2.14
C GLU A 42 14.11 6.18 -1.44
N HIS A 43 14.77 5.06 -1.77
CA HIS A 43 16.02 4.60 -1.15
C HIS A 43 15.97 4.59 0.39
N CYS A 44 14.83 4.21 0.96
CA CYS A 44 14.67 4.11 2.40
C CYS A 44 15.53 2.99 2.98
N GLN A 45 16.17 3.24 4.12
CA GLN A 45 16.97 2.24 4.82
C GLN A 45 16.09 1.38 5.71
N ILE A 46 16.16 0.05 5.57
CA ILE A 46 15.59 -0.88 6.55
C ILE A 46 16.45 -0.82 7.80
N ILE A 47 15.83 -0.49 8.94
CA ILE A 47 16.52 -0.40 10.23
C ILE A 47 16.19 -1.57 11.16
N ALA A 48 15.02 -2.18 10.98
CA ALA A 48 14.58 -3.31 11.78
C ALA A 48 13.45 -4.09 11.10
N THR A 49 13.22 -5.30 11.59
CA THR A 49 12.04 -6.11 11.28
C THR A 49 11.28 -6.37 12.57
N HIS A 50 9.94 -6.33 12.53
CA HIS A 50 9.07 -6.65 13.66
C HIS A 50 8.05 -7.70 13.27
N THR A 51 7.80 -8.66 14.17
CA THR A 51 6.79 -9.69 13.96
C THR A 51 5.72 -9.57 15.04
N ILE A 52 4.47 -9.47 14.60
CA ILE A 52 3.27 -9.48 15.45
C ILE A 52 2.62 -10.86 15.34
N LYS A 53 2.21 -11.44 16.47
CA LYS A 53 1.53 -12.75 16.52
C LYS A 53 0.23 -12.63 17.29
N ASP A 54 -0.85 -13.19 16.71
CA ASP A 54 -2.20 -13.29 17.28
C ASP A 54 -2.73 -11.98 17.90
N ALA A 55 -2.42 -10.84 17.26
CA ALA A 55 -2.99 -9.57 17.68
C ALA A 55 -4.42 -9.42 17.18
N HIS A 56 -5.25 -8.71 17.95
CA HIS A 56 -6.53 -8.27 17.43
C HIS A 56 -6.32 -7.36 16.21
N PRO A 57 -7.03 -7.53 15.08
CA PRO A 57 -6.74 -6.77 13.85
C PRO A 57 -6.75 -5.24 14.00
N ASN A 58 -7.58 -4.70 14.90
CA ASN A 58 -7.59 -3.26 15.23
C ASN A 58 -6.34 -2.75 15.95
N ASN A 59 -5.49 -3.65 16.47
CA ASN A 59 -4.28 -3.33 17.21
C ASN A 59 -3.01 -3.46 16.36
N VAL A 60 -3.05 -4.14 15.21
CA VAL A 60 -1.87 -4.36 14.36
C VAL A 60 -1.23 -3.03 13.93
N ASP A 61 -2.00 -2.10 13.33
CA ASP A 61 -1.49 -0.76 12.96
C ASP A 61 -0.95 0.01 14.17
N ARG A 62 -1.63 -0.11 15.31
CA ARG A 62 -1.30 0.64 16.53
C ARG A 62 0.02 0.18 17.14
N GLU A 63 0.22 -1.14 17.19
CA GLU A 63 1.47 -1.74 17.61
C GLU A 63 2.59 -1.40 16.63
N LEU A 64 2.35 -1.50 15.32
CA LEU A 64 3.35 -1.17 14.31
C LEU A 64 3.81 0.28 14.42
N LYS A 65 2.89 1.24 14.61
CA LYS A 65 3.26 2.65 14.82
C LYS A 65 4.17 2.83 16.04
N ASN A 66 3.76 2.30 17.19
CA ASN A 66 4.55 2.41 18.41
C ASN A 66 5.92 1.75 18.26
N THR A 67 5.96 0.52 17.74
CA THR A 67 7.22 -0.19 17.55
C THR A 67 8.13 0.52 16.56
N THR A 68 7.60 1.03 15.45
CA THR A 68 8.38 1.80 14.48
C THR A 68 9.02 3.02 15.13
N PHE A 69 8.24 3.79 15.88
CA PHE A 69 8.74 4.95 16.62
C PHE A 69 9.82 4.55 17.65
N ILE A 70 9.56 3.53 18.47
CA ILE A 70 10.50 3.03 19.49
C ILE A 70 11.81 2.54 18.86
N LYS A 71 11.74 1.98 17.64
CA LYS A 71 12.91 1.52 16.89
C LYS A 71 13.62 2.65 16.11
N GLY A 72 13.14 3.89 16.20
CA GLY A 72 13.73 5.05 15.53
C GLY A 72 13.41 5.15 14.04
N GLY A 73 12.39 4.44 13.56
CA GLY A 73 11.92 4.52 12.18
C GLY A 73 10.87 5.59 11.99
N ASN A 74 10.63 5.97 10.74
CA ASN A 74 9.56 6.91 10.36
C ASN A 74 8.46 6.26 9.51
N HIS A 75 8.73 5.10 8.91
CA HIS A 75 7.77 4.34 8.11
C HIS A 75 7.85 2.84 8.42
N TYR A 76 6.77 2.10 8.16
CA TYR A 76 6.78 0.64 8.17
C TYR A 76 6.06 0.05 6.97
N ALA A 77 6.45 -1.15 6.54
CA ALA A 77 5.73 -1.92 5.51
C ALA A 77 5.44 -3.32 6.01
N ILE A 78 4.21 -3.80 5.85
CA ILE A 78 3.88 -5.20 6.09
C ILE A 78 4.38 -6.00 4.88
N VAL A 79 5.42 -6.79 5.08
CA VAL A 79 6.03 -7.61 4.02
C VAL A 79 5.40 -8.99 3.91
N ASN A 80 4.85 -9.51 5.02
CA ASN A 80 4.17 -10.79 5.01
C ASN A 80 3.03 -10.81 6.03
N VAL A 81 1.90 -11.41 5.66
CA VAL A 81 0.77 -11.67 6.56
C VAL A 81 0.81 -13.15 6.90
N LEU A 82 1.09 -13.47 8.17
CA LEU A 82 1.23 -14.85 8.64
C LEU A 82 -0.12 -15.48 8.95
N ASP A 83 -1.05 -14.69 9.49
CA ASP A 83 -2.38 -15.16 9.87
C ASP A 83 -3.40 -14.01 9.86
N THR A 84 -4.67 -14.38 9.70
CA THR A 84 -5.79 -13.45 9.67
C THR A 84 -6.90 -13.88 10.62
N ARG A 85 -7.53 -12.89 11.26
CA ARG A 85 -8.77 -13.07 12.02
C ARG A 85 -9.89 -12.34 11.29
N ARG A 86 -10.92 -13.09 10.85
CA ARG A 86 -12.07 -12.56 10.08
C ARG A 86 -11.60 -11.76 8.86
N SER A 87 -10.69 -12.34 8.07
CA SER A 87 -10.10 -11.74 6.86
C SER A 87 -9.29 -10.47 7.08
N ARG A 88 -8.94 -10.14 8.33
CA ARG A 88 -8.09 -9.00 8.66
C ARG A 88 -6.79 -9.50 9.29
N PRO A 89 -5.63 -8.90 9.00
CA PRO A 89 -4.36 -9.36 9.56
C PRO A 89 -4.39 -9.39 11.09
N SER A 90 -3.98 -10.52 11.66
CA SER A 90 -3.77 -10.70 13.11
C SER A 90 -2.31 -11.01 13.43
N SER A 91 -1.61 -11.66 12.50
CA SER A 91 -0.18 -11.93 12.60
C SER A 91 0.52 -11.43 11.34
N VAL A 92 1.56 -10.62 11.49
CA VAL A 92 2.28 -10.00 10.36
C VAL A 92 3.77 -9.91 10.64
N VAL A 93 4.56 -9.91 9.57
CA VAL A 93 5.96 -9.49 9.57
C VAL A 93 6.01 -8.13 8.89
N ALA A 94 6.59 -7.15 9.57
CA ALA A 94 6.77 -5.80 9.05
C ALA A 94 8.25 -5.41 9.04
N GLU A 95 8.65 -4.71 7.99
CA GLU A 95 9.92 -4.00 7.91
C GLU A 95 9.72 -2.57 8.38
N ILE A 96 10.69 -2.06 9.13
CA ILE A 96 10.73 -0.70 9.67
C ILE A 96 11.80 0.06 8.89
N TYR A 97 11.42 1.22 8.38
CA TYR A 97 12.25 2.05 7.53
C TYR A 97 12.56 3.40 8.16
N ASN A 98 13.72 3.93 7.79
CA ASN A 98 14.06 5.33 7.91
C ASN A 98 14.23 5.92 6.51
N CYS A 99 13.29 6.75 6.09
CA CYS A 99 13.31 7.48 4.83
C CYS A 99 13.73 8.94 5.10
N THR A 100 14.96 9.33 4.75
CA THR A 100 15.45 10.71 4.91
C THR A 100 15.21 11.58 3.68
N ASN A 101 15.10 10.94 2.50
CA ASN A 101 14.83 11.62 1.25
C ASN A 101 13.34 11.54 0.95
N THR A 102 12.57 12.52 1.43
CA THR A 102 11.36 12.90 0.70
C THR A 102 11.84 13.55 -0.58
N THR A 103 11.94 12.79 -1.66
CA THR A 103 12.11 13.39 -2.98
C THR A 103 10.89 14.28 -3.18
N ALA A 104 11.09 15.59 -3.06
CA ALA A 104 10.04 16.57 -3.29
C ALA A 104 9.63 16.41 -4.76
N VAL A 105 8.51 15.71 -4.97
CA VAL A 105 7.93 15.49 -6.30
C VAL A 105 7.68 16.88 -6.89
N ASN A 106 8.48 17.26 -7.89
CA ASN A 106 8.43 18.58 -8.53
C ASN A 106 7.05 18.79 -9.15
N ASN A 107 6.23 19.65 -8.55
CA ASN A 107 4.77 19.70 -8.77
C ASN A 107 4.29 20.27 -10.12
N ASN A 108 5.18 20.60 -11.05
CA ASN A 108 4.78 21.08 -12.39
C ASN A 108 4.75 19.92 -13.38
N HIS A 109 3.65 19.17 -13.40
CA HIS A 109 3.48 18.02 -14.28
C HIS A 109 2.63 18.40 -15.49
N THR A 110 3.25 19.03 -16.47
CA THR A 110 2.72 19.00 -17.84
C THR A 110 2.93 17.61 -18.43
N ILE A 111 2.04 17.18 -19.31
CA ILE A 111 2.25 15.93 -20.05
C ILE A 111 3.51 16.07 -20.91
N LEU A 112 4.36 15.05 -20.90
CA LEU A 112 5.56 15.05 -21.75
C LEU A 112 5.11 14.93 -23.23
N PRO A 113 5.79 15.61 -24.17
CA PRO A 113 5.55 15.40 -25.58
C PRO A 113 5.65 13.91 -25.94
N GLY A 114 4.58 13.35 -26.49
CA GLY A 114 4.48 11.93 -26.84
C GLY A 114 3.88 11.02 -25.74
N ALA A 115 3.85 11.44 -24.48
CA ALA A 115 3.19 10.67 -23.41
C ALA A 115 1.65 10.63 -23.55
N GLU A 116 1.08 11.49 -24.40
CA GLU A 116 -0.34 11.52 -24.77
C GLU A 116 -0.82 10.21 -25.42
N ILE A 117 0.08 9.43 -26.04
CA ILE A 117 -0.26 8.15 -26.67
C ILE A 117 -0.44 7.00 -25.65
N VAL A 118 -0.07 7.25 -24.39
CA VAL A 118 -0.14 6.25 -23.32
C VAL A 118 -1.60 6.09 -22.90
N LEU A 119 -2.10 4.86 -23.01
CA LEU A 119 -3.49 4.54 -22.69
C LEU A 119 -3.56 3.43 -21.63
N PRO A 120 -4.63 3.35 -20.84
CA PRO A 120 -4.83 2.23 -19.93
C PRO A 120 -4.96 0.92 -20.72
N LEU A 121 -4.30 -0.13 -20.25
CA LEU A 121 -4.46 -1.49 -20.71
C LEU A 121 -5.70 -2.09 -20.03
N ARG A 122 -6.61 -2.62 -20.84
CA ARG A 122 -7.70 -3.45 -20.31
C ARG A 122 -7.18 -4.88 -20.30
N ILE A 123 -7.21 -5.53 -19.15
CA ILE A 123 -6.84 -6.95 -19.05
C ILE A 123 -7.97 -7.78 -19.65
N SER A 124 -8.09 -7.78 -20.98
CA SER A 124 -8.74 -8.85 -21.71
C SER A 124 -7.64 -9.79 -22.22
N GLU A 125 -7.95 -11.10 -22.28
CA GLU A 125 -6.99 -12.15 -22.66
C GLU A 125 -6.36 -11.91 -24.05
N THR A 126 -7.05 -11.17 -24.93
CA THR A 126 -6.58 -10.84 -26.29
C THR A 126 -5.56 -9.70 -26.33
N GLU A 127 -5.64 -8.72 -25.41
CA GLU A 127 -4.70 -7.59 -25.35
C GLU A 127 -3.41 -7.96 -24.61
N ALA A 128 -3.50 -8.82 -23.58
CA ALA A 128 -2.33 -9.25 -22.79
C ALA A 128 -1.25 -9.93 -23.63
N ASN A 129 -1.64 -10.76 -24.61
CA ASN A 129 -0.69 -11.49 -25.48
C ASN A 129 0.06 -10.57 -26.48
N ALA A 130 -0.46 -9.37 -26.74
CA ALA A 130 0.17 -8.39 -27.63
C ALA A 130 1.12 -7.42 -26.89
N CYS A 131 1.21 -7.55 -25.57
CA CYS A 131 1.85 -6.61 -24.67
C CYS A 131 2.97 -7.26 -23.86
N ARG A 132 4.14 -6.62 -23.84
CA ARG A 132 5.26 -7.01 -22.98
C ARG A 132 5.31 -6.12 -21.75
N LEU A 133 5.28 -6.71 -20.55
CA LEU A 133 5.54 -6.00 -19.31
C LEU A 133 6.98 -5.45 -19.34
N LEU A 134 7.13 -4.15 -19.10
CA LEU A 134 8.42 -3.47 -19.04
C LEU A 134 8.91 -3.37 -17.60
N ASN A 135 8.07 -2.81 -16.73
CA ASN A 135 8.38 -2.62 -15.33
C ASN A 135 7.10 -2.39 -14.50
N THR A 136 7.20 -2.57 -13.20
CA THR A 136 6.17 -2.21 -12.22
C THR A 136 6.70 -1.08 -11.36
N GLU A 137 5.96 0.02 -11.24
CA GLU A 137 6.42 1.24 -10.59
C GLU A 137 5.34 1.91 -9.74
N VAL A 138 5.76 2.63 -8.70
CA VAL A 138 4.86 3.41 -7.86
C VAL A 138 4.82 4.84 -8.38
N VAL A 139 3.62 5.31 -8.72
CA VAL A 139 3.37 6.69 -9.13
C VAL A 139 2.67 7.43 -8.01
N LYS A 140 3.15 8.64 -7.71
CA LYS A 140 2.65 9.50 -6.65
C LYS A 140 2.35 10.89 -7.15
N SER A 141 1.13 11.35 -6.90
CA SER A 141 0.72 12.73 -7.10
C SER A 141 0.39 13.42 -5.80
N THR A 142 0.94 14.63 -5.64
CA THR A 142 0.54 15.56 -4.58
C THR A 142 -0.89 16.08 -4.79
N ASN A 143 -1.33 16.18 -6.05
CA ASN A 143 -2.69 16.53 -6.44
C ASN A 143 -3.34 15.35 -7.20
N PRO A 144 -4.38 14.69 -6.66
CA PRO A 144 -5.01 13.54 -7.30
C PRO A 144 -5.46 13.78 -8.75
N ASN A 145 -5.81 15.02 -9.12
CA ASN A 145 -6.20 15.37 -10.48
C ASN A 145 -5.07 15.19 -11.51
N ASN A 146 -3.80 15.27 -11.07
CA ASN A 146 -2.63 15.14 -11.93
C ASN A 146 -2.08 13.72 -11.99
N LEU A 147 -2.69 12.77 -11.26
CA LEU A 147 -2.19 11.40 -11.18
C LEU A 147 -2.14 10.74 -12.56
N GLN A 148 -3.15 10.98 -13.39
CA GLN A 148 -3.20 10.44 -14.75
C GLN A 148 -2.04 10.92 -15.62
N THR A 149 -1.71 12.21 -15.55
CA THR A 149 -0.58 12.80 -16.28
C THR A 149 0.75 12.20 -15.84
N GLN A 150 0.91 11.97 -14.54
CA GLN A 150 2.12 11.34 -14.01
C GLN A 150 2.24 9.89 -14.42
N ILE A 151 1.15 9.12 -14.40
CA ILE A 151 1.13 7.74 -14.87
C ILE A 151 1.54 7.70 -16.36
N ALA A 152 0.98 8.59 -17.17
CA ALA A 152 1.31 8.69 -18.59
C ALA A 152 2.81 9.01 -18.80
N ASN A 153 3.32 10.05 -18.13
CA ASN A 153 4.73 10.43 -18.20
C ASN A 153 5.64 9.30 -17.74
N GLN A 154 5.34 8.64 -16.62
CA GLN A 154 6.16 7.56 -16.09
C GLN A 154 6.18 6.36 -17.05
N THR A 155 5.01 5.93 -17.52
CA THR A 155 4.89 4.84 -18.48
C THR A 155 5.66 5.15 -19.77
N TYR A 156 5.57 6.38 -20.25
CA TYR A 156 6.30 6.83 -21.44
C TYR A 156 7.82 6.82 -21.23
N MET A 157 8.31 7.31 -20.09
CA MET A 157 9.74 7.30 -19.75
C MET A 157 10.31 5.88 -19.64
N LEU A 158 9.49 4.91 -19.21
CA LEU A 158 9.85 3.48 -19.25
C LEU A 158 9.86 2.88 -20.66
N GLY A 159 9.46 3.65 -21.68
CA GLY A 159 9.31 3.21 -23.08
C GLY A 159 7.98 2.53 -23.37
N GLY A 160 7.05 2.52 -22.43
CA GLY A 160 5.72 1.93 -22.55
C GLY A 160 4.75 2.79 -23.36
N ASN A 161 3.69 2.16 -23.86
CA ASN A 161 2.54 2.82 -24.50
C ASN A 161 1.20 2.38 -23.88
N ARG A 162 1.23 1.45 -22.92
CA ARG A 162 0.07 1.04 -22.14
C ARG A 162 0.44 0.89 -20.67
N PHE A 163 -0.50 1.11 -19.76
CA PHE A 163 -0.30 0.87 -18.33
C PHE A 163 -1.50 0.18 -17.69
N HIS A 164 -1.29 -0.56 -16.61
CA HIS A 164 -2.36 -1.12 -15.80
C HIS A 164 -2.16 -0.73 -14.34
N ILE A 165 -3.19 -0.18 -13.69
CA ILE A 165 -3.13 0.12 -12.25
C ILE A 165 -3.41 -1.18 -11.49
N THR A 166 -2.39 -1.74 -10.85
CA THR A 166 -2.51 -2.99 -10.09
C THR A 166 -3.03 -2.76 -8.67
N GLN A 167 -2.67 -1.63 -8.05
CA GLN A 167 -3.05 -1.34 -6.67
C GLN A 167 -3.14 0.17 -6.42
N VAL A 168 -4.14 0.57 -5.62
CA VAL A 168 -4.20 1.92 -5.04
C VAL A 168 -3.54 1.91 -3.66
N ILE A 169 -2.57 2.81 -3.44
CA ILE A 169 -1.75 2.85 -2.22
C ILE A 169 -2.26 3.92 -1.25
N GLU A 170 -2.61 5.10 -1.77
CA GLU A 170 -3.04 6.23 -0.93
C GLU A 170 -4.21 6.96 -1.61
N MET A 171 -5.14 7.45 -0.77
CA MET A 171 -6.29 8.24 -1.17
C MET A 171 -6.24 9.60 -0.48
N LYS A 172 -6.38 10.69 -1.24
CA LYS A 172 -6.57 12.05 -0.73
C LYS A 172 -7.90 12.59 -1.20
N LYS A 173 -8.75 13.03 -0.27
CA LYS A 173 -10.11 13.55 -0.57
C LYS A 173 -10.93 12.60 -1.45
N HIS A 174 -10.86 11.29 -1.18
CA HIS A 174 -11.53 10.22 -1.95
C HIS A 174 -11.07 10.04 -3.40
N LEU A 175 -9.93 10.63 -3.78
CA LEU A 175 -9.28 10.38 -5.05
C LEU A 175 -7.92 9.71 -4.82
N PRO A 176 -7.49 8.78 -5.70
CA PRO A 176 -6.18 8.15 -5.57
C PRO A 176 -5.08 9.21 -5.69
N SER A 177 -4.17 9.24 -4.72
CA SER A 177 -2.97 10.08 -4.73
C SER A 177 -1.71 9.27 -5.00
N SER A 178 -1.73 7.96 -4.78
CA SER A 178 -0.62 7.06 -5.12
C SER A 178 -1.12 5.70 -5.55
N VAL A 179 -0.52 5.16 -6.61
CA VAL A 179 -0.88 3.87 -7.22
C VAL A 179 0.37 3.08 -7.62
N VAL A 180 0.26 1.76 -7.64
CA VAL A 180 1.20 0.87 -8.33
C VAL A 180 0.69 0.70 -9.76
N ILE A 181 1.58 0.89 -10.73
CA ILE A 181 1.30 0.63 -12.14
C ILE A 181 2.23 -0.42 -12.69
N ASP A 182 1.71 -1.24 -13.60
CA ASP A 182 2.50 -2.03 -14.54
C ASP A 182 2.56 -1.27 -15.87
N ALA A 183 3.77 -0.99 -16.36
CA ALA A 183 3.99 -0.37 -17.65
C ALA A 183 4.25 -1.44 -18.72
N TYR A 184 3.55 -1.35 -19.85
CA TYR A 184 3.61 -2.29 -20.95
C TYR A 184 4.04 -1.62 -22.25
N ARG A 185 4.77 -2.39 -23.08
CA ARG A 185 4.93 -2.11 -24.51
C ARG A 185 4.06 -3.07 -25.30
N CYS A 186 2.99 -2.55 -25.88
CA CYS A 186 2.13 -3.29 -26.78
C CYS A 186 2.50 -2.98 -28.22
N LYS A 187 2.42 -3.99 -29.08
CA LYS A 187 2.54 -3.77 -30.53
C LYS A 187 1.40 -2.86 -30.97
N THR A 188 1.72 -1.76 -31.63
CA THR A 188 0.72 -0.95 -32.33
C THR A 188 0.21 -1.80 -33.50
N THR A 189 -1.05 -2.24 -33.44
CA THR A 189 -1.73 -2.68 -34.66
C THR A 189 -1.91 -1.43 -35.52
N THR A 190 -0.97 -1.19 -36.43
CA THR A 190 -1.21 -0.31 -37.56
C THR A 190 -2.37 -0.90 -38.33
N ILE A 191 -3.57 -0.34 -38.14
CA ILE A 191 -4.65 -0.53 -39.10
C ILE A 191 -4.14 0.20 -40.34
N ALA A 192 -3.62 -0.58 -41.29
CA ALA A 192 -3.37 -0.08 -42.63
C ALA A 192 -4.75 0.19 -43.23
N ASN A 193 -5.11 1.47 -43.32
CA ASN A 193 -6.17 1.94 -44.20
C ASN A 193 -5.53 2.35 -45.52
#